data_AF-A0A0N5AW19-F1
#
_entry.id   AF-A0A0N5AW19-F1
#
_cell.length_a   1.000
_cell.length_b   1.000
_cell.length_c   1.000
_cell.angle_alpha   90.00
_cell.angle_beta   90.00
_cell.angle_gamma   90.00
#
_symmetry.space_group_name_H-M   'P 1'
#
loop_
_entity.id
_entity.type
_entity.pdbx_description
1 polymer ?
#
loop_
_entity_poly.entity_id
_entity_poly.type
_entity_poly.pdbx_seq_one_letter_code
_entity_poly.pdbx_strand_id
1 'polypeptide(L)'
;LQSKFIWAIPQHESLARNESVLKAQAFIYFHQQNFKELYRILENNQFSPENHAELQKLWMKAHYTEAEKVRGRELGAVGKYRIRRKFQFPRTIWDGEETSYCFKEKSRYLLKSWYSKNPYPSPKEKKELAAETNLTVVQVSNWFKNRRQRDRAAENKERYGCILL
;
A
#
# COMPACT_ATOMS: atom_id res chain seq x y z
N LEU A 1 -20.30 6.03 28.71
CA LEU A 1 -19.56 6.08 30.00
C LEU A 1 -18.13 5.48 29.90
N GLN A 2 -17.45 5.57 28.75
CA GLN A 2 -16.04 5.13 28.58
C GLN A 2 -15.11 6.25 28.08
N SER A 3 -15.47 7.52 28.24
CA SER A 3 -14.72 8.67 27.71
C SER A 3 -14.11 9.59 28.78
N LYS A 4 -14.31 9.34 30.08
CA LYS A 4 -13.86 10.24 31.15
C LYS A 4 -12.57 9.83 31.88
N PHE A 5 -12.05 8.62 31.67
CA PHE A 5 -10.96 8.11 32.52
C PHE A 5 -9.55 8.57 32.08
N ILE A 6 -9.33 8.87 30.80
CA ILE A 6 -7.97 9.21 30.29
C ILE A 6 -7.56 10.65 30.64
N TRP A 7 -8.51 11.54 30.94
CA TRP A 7 -8.20 12.92 31.34
C TRP A 7 -7.73 13.06 32.80
N ALA A 8 -7.83 12.00 33.60
CA ALA A 8 -7.43 11.98 35.00
C ALA A 8 -6.09 11.26 35.24
N ILE A 9 -5.32 10.95 34.18
CA ILE A 9 -3.99 10.37 34.36
C ILE A 9 -3.07 11.50 34.88
N PRO A 10 -2.50 11.36 36.10
CA PRO A 10 -1.55 12.33 36.63
C PRO A 10 -0.41 12.52 35.61
N GLN A 11 0.12 13.74 35.51
CA GLN A 11 1.27 14.10 34.67
C GLN A 11 2.57 13.43 35.15
N HIS A 12 2.56 12.11 35.32
CA HIS A 12 3.76 11.32 35.52
C HIS A 12 4.28 10.96 34.12
N GLU A 13 5.39 11.57 33.72
CA GLU A 13 6.07 11.37 32.43
C GLU A 13 6.27 9.89 32.05
N SER A 14 6.32 9.00 33.05
CA SER A 14 6.45 7.54 32.86
C SER A 14 5.19 6.85 32.34
N LEU A 15 3.99 7.34 32.65
CA LEU A 15 2.72 6.76 32.19
C LEU A 15 2.33 7.25 30.78
N ALA A 16 2.73 8.47 30.44
CA ALA A 16 2.49 9.06 29.11
C ALA A 16 3.25 8.34 27.98
N ARG A 17 4.36 7.67 28.31
CA ARG A 17 5.15 6.86 27.36
C ARG A 17 4.79 5.38 27.37
N ASN A 18 3.79 4.96 28.16
CA ASN A 18 3.36 3.57 28.16
C ASN A 18 2.68 3.24 26.82
N GLU A 19 3.16 2.21 26.13
CA GLU A 19 2.62 1.78 24.83
C GLU A 19 1.10 1.55 24.87
N SER A 20 0.57 1.04 25.98
CA SER A 20 -0.87 0.80 26.16
C SER A 20 -1.67 2.10 26.17
N VAL A 21 -1.12 3.16 26.79
CA VAL A 21 -1.74 4.49 26.84
C VAL A 21 -1.68 5.14 25.45
N LEU A 22 -0.51 5.09 24.80
CA LEU A 22 -0.34 5.62 23.45
C LEU A 22 -1.26 4.92 22.43
N LYS A 23 -1.40 3.60 22.55
CA LYS A 23 -2.34 2.81 21.76
C LYS A 23 -3.79 3.25 22.01
N ALA A 24 -4.21 3.35 23.28
CA ALA A 24 -5.55 3.83 23.61
C ALA A 24 -5.82 5.24 23.07
N GLN A 25 -4.85 6.15 23.20
CA GLN A 25 -4.92 7.50 22.61
C GLN A 25 -5.07 7.46 21.09
N ALA A 26 -4.26 6.64 20.40
CA ALA A 26 -4.36 6.44 18.96
C ALA A 26 -5.78 6.01 18.55
N PHE A 27 -6.36 5.03 19.24
CA PHE A 27 -7.75 4.61 19.00
C PHE A 27 -8.77 5.73 19.25
N ILE A 28 -8.61 6.51 20.31
CA ILE A 28 -9.49 7.65 20.60
C ILE A 28 -9.44 8.67 19.47
N TYR A 29 -8.25 9.05 19.00
CA TYR A 29 -8.11 9.99 17.89
C TYR A 29 -8.71 9.45 16.59
N PHE A 30 -8.58 8.15 16.32
CA PHE A 30 -9.25 7.51 15.19
C PHE A 30 -10.79 7.64 15.28
N HIS A 31 -11.38 7.39 16.45
CA HIS A 31 -12.83 7.53 16.64
C HIS A 31 -13.30 8.99 16.53
N GLN A 32 -12.48 9.94 16.93
CA GLN A 32 -12.74 11.38 16.78
C GLN A 32 -12.52 11.91 15.36
N GLN A 33 -12.13 11.05 14.40
CA GLN A 33 -11.74 11.43 13.03
C GLN A 33 -10.57 12.43 12.99
N ASN A 34 -9.75 12.48 14.05
CA ASN A 34 -8.54 13.28 14.10
C ASN A 34 -7.34 12.43 13.68
N PHE A 35 -7.24 12.19 12.38
CA PHE A 35 -6.20 11.32 11.83
C PHE A 35 -4.79 11.92 11.93
N LYS A 36 -4.68 13.27 11.93
CA LYS A 36 -3.39 13.95 12.06
C LYS A 36 -2.67 13.60 13.37
N GLU A 37 -3.39 13.64 14.50
CA GLU A 37 -2.80 13.27 15.80
C GLU A 37 -2.57 11.77 15.93
N LEU A 38 -3.43 10.94 15.34
CA LEU A 38 -3.20 9.50 15.21
C LEU A 38 -1.84 9.24 14.52
N TYR A 39 -1.60 9.85 13.36
CA TYR A 39 -0.34 9.67 12.63
C TYR A 39 0.85 10.16 13.45
N ARG A 40 0.73 11.32 14.10
CA ARG A 40 1.77 11.86 14.98
C ARG A 40 2.16 10.88 16.10
N ILE A 41 1.20 10.21 16.73
CA ILE A 41 1.50 9.20 17.76
C ILE A 41 2.24 8.02 17.15
N LEU A 42 1.73 7.50 16.04
CA LEU A 42 2.27 6.30 15.42
C LEU A 42 3.66 6.54 14.82
N GLU A 43 3.98 7.73 14.34
CA GLU A 43 5.28 8.07 13.73
C GLU A 43 6.37 8.42 14.75
N ASN A 44 6.01 8.93 15.93
CA ASN A 44 7.00 9.48 16.89
C ASN A 44 7.28 8.59 18.11
N ASN A 45 6.61 7.44 18.25
CA ASN A 45 6.80 6.54 19.38
C ASN A 45 7.13 5.14 18.87
N GLN A 46 8.19 4.53 19.37
CA GLN A 46 8.51 3.14 19.05
C GLN A 46 7.54 2.20 19.78
N PHE A 47 6.98 1.23 19.07
CA PHE A 47 6.12 0.21 19.64
C PHE A 47 6.79 -1.15 19.59
N SER A 48 6.43 -2.02 20.53
CA SER A 48 6.87 -3.41 20.55
C SER A 48 6.20 -4.23 19.44
N PRO A 49 6.86 -5.28 18.90
CA PRO A 49 6.35 -6.06 17.77
C PRO A 49 4.96 -6.66 18.00
N GLU A 50 4.62 -7.05 19.23
CA GLU A 50 3.27 -7.51 19.59
C GLU A 50 2.16 -6.51 19.26
N ASN A 51 2.46 -5.21 19.27
CA ASN A 51 1.49 -4.15 18.98
C ASN A 51 1.45 -3.78 17.49
N HIS A 52 2.48 -4.11 16.70
CA HIS A 52 2.62 -3.68 15.31
C HIS A 52 1.42 -4.07 14.45
N ALA A 53 0.98 -5.32 14.51
CA ALA A 53 -0.11 -5.83 13.67
C ALA A 53 -1.42 -5.06 13.86
N GLU A 54 -1.72 -4.61 15.08
CA GLU A 54 -2.93 -3.85 15.38
C GLU A 54 -2.80 -2.38 14.97
N LEU A 55 -1.64 -1.76 15.24
CA LEU A 55 -1.38 -0.37 14.88
C LEU A 55 -1.27 -0.19 13.36
N GLN A 56 -0.69 -1.14 12.63
CA GLN A 56 -0.67 -1.17 11.18
C GLN A 56 -2.09 -1.24 10.59
N LYS A 57 -2.98 -2.06 11.17
CA LYS A 57 -4.40 -2.11 10.78
C LYS A 57 -5.07 -0.75 11.01
N LEU A 58 -4.82 -0.12 12.16
CA LEU A 58 -5.36 1.20 12.49
C LEU A 58 -4.89 2.28 11.51
N TRP A 59 -3.58 2.33 11.23
CA TRP A 59 -2.96 3.23 10.26
C TRP A 59 -3.61 3.10 8.86
N MET A 60 -3.76 1.87 8.37
CA MET A 60 -4.41 1.63 7.07
C MET A 60 -5.88 2.01 7.06
N LYS A 61 -6.61 1.67 8.13
CA LYS A 61 -8.03 2.01 8.24
C LYS A 61 -8.24 3.52 8.24
N ALA A 62 -7.38 4.28 8.92
CA ALA A 62 -7.41 5.74 8.93
C ALA A 62 -7.26 6.31 7.52
N HIS A 63 -6.21 5.92 6.79
CA HIS A 63 -6.00 6.41 5.43
C HIS A 63 -7.09 5.96 4.44
N TYR A 64 -7.65 4.76 4.61
CA TYR A 64 -8.82 4.35 3.81
C TYR A 64 -10.01 5.25 4.09
N THR A 65 -10.31 5.51 5.37
CA THR A 65 -11.45 6.35 5.78
C THR A 65 -11.31 7.77 5.23
N GLU A 66 -10.14 8.38 5.34
CA GLU A 66 -9.88 9.70 4.76
C GLU A 66 -10.09 9.71 3.24
N ALA A 67 -9.53 8.73 2.54
CA ALA A 67 -9.63 8.65 1.09
C ALA A 67 -11.06 8.34 0.61
N GLU A 68 -11.85 7.58 1.37
CA GLU A 68 -13.27 7.32 1.09
C GLU A 68 -14.10 8.58 1.29
N LYS A 69 -13.84 9.33 2.37
CA LYS A 69 -14.50 10.61 2.66
C LYS A 69 -14.25 11.64 1.56
N VAL A 70 -13.00 11.79 1.11
CA VAL A 70 -12.64 12.71 0.02
C VAL A 70 -13.28 12.33 -1.32
N ARG A 71 -13.42 11.02 -1.58
CA ARG A 71 -13.98 10.53 -2.85
C ARG A 71 -15.50 10.41 -2.86
N GLY A 72 -16.15 10.52 -1.70
CA GLY A 72 -17.59 10.31 -1.53
C GLY A 72 -18.06 8.89 -1.86
N ARG A 73 -17.15 7.91 -1.89
CA ARG A 73 -17.46 6.50 -2.20
C ARG A 73 -16.41 5.55 -1.65
N GLU A 74 -16.82 4.32 -1.40
CA GLU A 74 -15.95 3.26 -0.91
C GLU A 74 -14.76 2.96 -1.85
N LEU A 75 -13.64 2.56 -1.26
CA LEU A 75 -12.45 2.16 -2.01
C LEU A 75 -12.55 0.71 -2.48
N GLY A 76 -12.58 0.53 -3.80
CA GLY A 76 -12.31 -0.77 -4.41
C GLY A 76 -10.86 -1.23 -4.23
N ALA A 77 -10.56 -2.47 -4.63
CA ALA A 77 -9.25 -3.10 -4.46
C ALA A 77 -8.07 -2.26 -4.99
N VAL A 78 -8.22 -1.64 -6.17
CA VAL A 78 -7.19 -0.78 -6.77
C VAL A 78 -6.98 0.49 -5.96
N GLY A 79 -8.05 1.07 -5.40
CA GLY A 79 -7.96 2.24 -4.53
C GLY A 79 -7.17 1.92 -3.26
N LYS A 80 -7.54 0.84 -2.57
CA LYS A 80 -6.82 0.37 -1.38
C LYS A 80 -5.35 0.05 -1.68
N TYR A 81 -5.05 -0.55 -2.83
CA TYR A 81 -3.67 -0.78 -3.29
C TYR A 81 -2.87 0.51 -3.44
N ARG A 82 -3.45 1.55 -4.07
CA ARG A 82 -2.78 2.86 -4.23
C ARG A 82 -2.46 3.51 -2.90
N ILE A 83 -3.38 3.41 -1.93
CA ILE A 83 -3.17 3.93 -0.57
C ILE A 83 -2.03 3.21 0.15
N ARG A 84 -2.03 1.87 0.15
CA ARG A 84 -0.92 1.08 0.73
C ARG A 84 0.45 1.45 0.15
N ARG A 85 0.49 1.74 -1.15
CA ARG A 85 1.72 2.11 -1.85
C ARG A 85 2.14 3.56 -1.58
N LYS A 86 1.20 4.45 -1.30
CA LYS A 86 1.47 5.87 -1.03
C LYS A 86 1.87 6.10 0.43
N PHE A 87 1.23 5.39 1.34
CA PHE A 87 1.40 5.56 2.79
C PHE A 87 1.93 4.27 3.39
N GLN A 88 3.23 4.04 3.20
CA GLN A 88 3.93 2.92 3.85
C GLN A 88 3.92 3.10 5.37
N PHE A 89 4.08 2.00 6.11
CA PHE A 89 4.12 2.04 7.56
C PHE A 89 5.37 2.77 8.05
N PRO A 90 5.26 3.60 9.11
CA PRO A 90 6.43 4.18 9.74
C PRO A 90 7.24 3.10 10.48
N ARG A 91 8.56 3.30 10.59
CA ARG A 91 9.53 2.36 11.20
C ARG A 91 9.26 2.06 12.68
N THR A 92 8.46 2.90 13.32
CA THR A 92 7.97 2.77 14.69
C THR A 92 6.98 1.63 14.91
N ILE A 93 6.25 1.24 13.85
CA ILE A 93 5.27 0.13 13.87
C ILE A 93 5.58 -0.92 12.80
N TRP A 94 6.80 -0.92 12.25
CA TRP A 94 7.21 -1.81 11.17
C TRP A 94 8.72 -2.00 11.13
N ASP A 95 9.16 -3.25 11.03
CA ASP A 95 10.55 -3.69 10.94
C ASP A 95 11.25 -3.27 9.63
N GLY A 96 10.49 -2.94 8.59
CA GLY A 96 11.03 -2.38 7.36
C GLY A 96 11.26 -3.33 6.21
N GLU A 97 10.68 -4.54 6.25
CA GLU A 97 10.78 -5.50 5.15
C GLU A 97 10.09 -4.99 3.88
N GLU A 98 10.83 -4.31 3.01
CA GLU A 98 10.26 -3.68 1.82
C GLU A 98 9.56 -4.70 0.90
N THR A 99 8.25 -4.53 0.71
CA THR A 99 7.51 -5.30 -0.29
C THR A 99 7.86 -4.79 -1.68
N SER A 100 8.78 -5.46 -2.37
CA SER A 100 9.08 -5.17 -3.77
C SER A 100 7.88 -5.56 -4.66
N TYR A 101 7.18 -4.54 -5.16
CA TYR A 101 6.07 -4.74 -6.12
C TYR A 101 6.55 -5.02 -7.55
N CYS A 102 7.85 -4.88 -7.81
CA CYS A 102 8.44 -5.14 -9.12
C CYS A 102 9.02 -6.55 -9.15
N PHE A 103 8.90 -7.22 -10.29
CA PHE A 103 9.60 -8.48 -10.51
C PHE A 103 11.12 -8.24 -10.47
N LYS A 104 11.87 -9.28 -10.07
CA LYS A 104 13.33 -9.29 -10.09
C LYS A 104 13.86 -8.93 -11.49
N GLU A 105 15.04 -8.30 -11.55
CA GLU A 105 15.64 -7.82 -12.80
C GLU A 105 15.68 -8.91 -13.88
N LYS A 106 16.14 -10.12 -13.53
CA LYS A 106 16.17 -11.28 -14.44
C LYS A 106 14.80 -11.59 -15.05
N SER A 107 13.76 -11.69 -14.20
CA SER A 107 12.39 -11.96 -14.68
C SER A 107 11.87 -10.84 -15.57
N ARG A 108 12.18 -9.56 -15.26
CA ARG A 108 11.82 -8.42 -16.10
C ARG A 108 12.49 -8.46 -17.47
N TYR A 109 13.77 -8.80 -17.51
CA TYR A 109 14.52 -8.95 -18.76
C TYR A 109 13.91 -10.04 -19.65
N LEU A 110 13.68 -11.23 -19.09
CA LEU A 110 13.09 -12.36 -19.81
C LEU A 110 11.71 -12.01 -20.39
N LEU A 111 10.82 -11.42 -19.58
CA LEU A 111 9.48 -11.00 -20.03
C LEU A 111 9.56 -9.98 -21.19
N LYS A 112 10.48 -9.01 -21.12
CA LYS A 112 10.70 -8.02 -22.20
C LYS A 112 11.22 -8.66 -23.48
N SER A 113 12.21 -9.55 -23.36
CA SER A 113 12.80 -10.29 -24.49
C SER A 113 11.78 -11.20 -25.18
N TRP A 114 10.90 -11.84 -24.40
CA TRP A 114 9.80 -12.62 -24.95
C TRP A 114 8.78 -11.74 -25.67
N TYR A 115 8.42 -10.60 -25.07
CA TYR A 115 7.41 -9.70 -25.61
C TYR A 115 7.79 -9.11 -26.95
N SER A 116 9.06 -8.79 -27.17
CA SER A 116 9.53 -8.26 -28.47
C SER A 116 9.41 -9.29 -29.59
N LYS A 117 9.43 -10.60 -29.27
CA LYS A 117 9.25 -11.69 -30.22
C LYS A 117 7.77 -12.03 -30.43
N ASN A 118 7.02 -12.17 -29.33
CA ASN A 118 5.61 -12.54 -29.36
C ASN A 118 4.82 -11.83 -28.24
N PRO A 119 4.06 -10.76 -28.55
CA PRO A 119 3.21 -10.05 -27.57
C PRO A 119 1.98 -10.83 -27.09
N TYR A 120 1.65 -11.97 -27.71
CA TYR A 120 0.46 -12.77 -27.44
C TYR A 120 0.82 -14.26 -27.23
N PRO A 121 1.53 -14.61 -26.14
CA PRO A 121 1.87 -16.00 -25.86
C PRO A 121 0.62 -16.84 -25.59
N SER A 122 0.64 -18.07 -26.09
CA SER A 122 -0.34 -19.12 -25.84
C SER A 122 -0.34 -19.59 -24.38
N PRO A 123 -1.37 -20.33 -23.93
CA PRO A 123 -1.40 -20.89 -22.58
C PRO A 123 -0.19 -21.77 -22.23
N LYS A 124 0.35 -22.51 -23.21
CA LYS A 124 1.55 -23.36 -23.04
C LYS A 124 2.79 -22.51 -22.82
N GLU A 125 3.03 -21.54 -23.70
CA GLU A 125 4.18 -20.62 -23.60
C GLU A 125 4.14 -19.80 -22.30
N LYS A 126 2.94 -19.41 -21.83
CA LYS A 126 2.80 -18.75 -20.51
C LYS A 126 3.22 -19.64 -19.34
N LYS A 127 2.98 -20.96 -19.42
CA LYS A 127 3.41 -21.91 -18.39
C LYS A 127 4.93 -22.08 -18.40
N GLU A 128 5.53 -22.18 -19.58
CA GLU A 128 6.99 -22.25 -19.75
C GLU A 128 7.67 -20.99 -19.21
N LEU A 129 7.16 -19.82 -19.59
CA LEU A 129 7.69 -18.53 -19.13
C LEU A 129 7.51 -18.31 -17.63
N ALA A 130 6.40 -18.79 -17.05
CA ALA A 130 6.18 -18.80 -15.61
C ALA A 130 7.25 -19.63 -14.87
N ALA A 131 7.55 -20.83 -15.38
CA ALA A 131 8.60 -21.68 -14.83
C ALA A 131 9.98 -21.02 -14.93
N GLU A 132 10.34 -20.45 -16.08
CA GLU A 132 11.65 -19.83 -16.31
C GLU A 132 11.86 -18.55 -15.48
N THR A 133 10.81 -17.74 -15.31
CA THR A 133 10.87 -16.47 -14.58
C THR A 133 10.65 -16.61 -13.07
N ASN A 134 10.31 -17.81 -12.61
CA ASN A 134 9.82 -18.10 -11.26
C ASN A 134 8.66 -17.18 -10.86
N LEU A 135 7.71 -17.01 -11.77
CA LEU A 135 6.46 -16.25 -11.57
C LEU A 135 5.27 -17.20 -11.72
N THR A 136 4.12 -16.79 -11.21
CA THR A 136 2.88 -17.52 -11.49
C THR A 136 2.39 -17.23 -12.91
N VAL A 137 1.66 -18.18 -13.50
CA VAL A 137 1.01 -18.00 -14.82
C VAL A 137 0.11 -16.76 -14.85
N VAL A 138 -0.56 -16.45 -13.73
CA VAL A 138 -1.40 -15.26 -13.58
C VAL A 138 -0.55 -13.98 -13.62
N GLN A 139 0.59 -13.94 -12.95
CA GLN A 139 1.52 -12.80 -12.99
C GLN A 139 2.05 -12.56 -14.41
N VAL A 140 2.47 -13.62 -15.11
CA VAL A 140 2.90 -13.54 -16.51
C VAL A 140 1.75 -13.03 -17.39
N SER A 141 0.57 -13.64 -17.30
CA SER A 141 -0.61 -13.21 -18.09
C SER A 141 -0.96 -11.74 -17.86
N ASN A 142 -0.95 -11.29 -16.60
CA ASN A 142 -1.19 -9.90 -16.24
C ASN A 142 -0.09 -8.96 -16.75
N TRP A 143 1.18 -9.38 -16.72
CA TRP A 143 2.28 -8.58 -17.24
C TRP A 143 2.11 -8.29 -18.73
N PHE A 144 1.81 -9.32 -19.54
CA PHE A 144 1.59 -9.16 -20.98
C PHE A 144 0.37 -8.29 -21.28
N LYS A 145 -0.74 -8.51 -20.56
CA LYS A 145 -1.95 -7.68 -20.65
C LYS A 145 -1.63 -6.21 -20.37
N ASN A 146 -0.96 -5.95 -19.25
CA ASN A 146 -0.62 -4.59 -18.81
C ASN A 146 0.41 -3.94 -19.75
N ARG A 147 1.33 -4.70 -20.34
CA ARG A 147 2.30 -4.16 -21.32
C ARG A 147 1.58 -3.69 -22.59
N ARG A 148 0.72 -4.52 -23.19
CA ARG A 148 -0.10 -4.12 -24.36
C ARG A 148 -0.99 -2.91 -24.07
N GLN A 149 -1.55 -2.81 -22.86
CA GLN A 149 -2.34 -1.63 -22.47
C GLN A 149 -1.49 -0.35 -22.42
N ARG A 150 -0.24 -0.44 -21.95
CA ARG A 150 0.68 0.71 -21.94
C ARG A 150 1.10 1.13 -23.34
N ASP A 151 1.37 0.17 -24.22
CA ASP A 151 1.78 0.46 -25.60
C ASP A 151 0.65 1.20 -26.35
N ARG A 152 -0.60 0.72 -26.27
CA ARG A 152 -1.76 1.42 -26.83
C ARG A 152 -1.99 2.81 -26.25
N ALA A 153 -1.75 2.98 -24.95
CA ALA A 153 -1.89 4.28 -24.30
C ALA A 153 -0.80 5.27 -24.77
N ALA A 154 0.41 4.78 -25.04
CA ALA A 154 1.49 5.59 -25.62
C ALA A 154 1.18 5.98 -27.07
N GLU A 155 0.74 5.03 -27.90
CA GLU A 155 0.32 5.28 -29.29
C GLU A 155 -0.81 6.32 -29.37
N ASN A 156 -1.81 6.22 -28.50
CA ASN A 156 -2.89 7.20 -28.43
C ASN A 156 -2.38 8.59 -28.01
N LYS A 157 -1.43 8.67 -27.08
CA LYS A 157 -0.86 9.96 -26.67
C LYS A 157 -0.07 10.62 -27.79
N GLU A 158 0.65 9.84 -28.59
CA GLU A 158 1.37 10.36 -29.77
C GLU A 158 0.40 10.85 -30.86
N ARG A 159 -0.69 10.11 -31.10
CA ARG A 159 -1.69 10.45 -32.12
C ARG A 159 -2.49 11.72 -31.80
N TYR A 160 -2.79 11.98 -30.52
CA TYR A 160 -3.56 13.17 -30.09
C TYR A 160 -2.68 14.30 -29.51
N GLY A 161 -1.39 14.04 -29.25
CA GLY A 161 -0.43 15.04 -28.77
C GLY A 161 0.12 15.96 -29.85
N CYS A 162 -0.14 15.68 -31.13
CA CYS A 162 0.33 16.47 -32.27
C CYS A 162 -0.72 17.47 -32.82
N ILE A 163 -1.90 17.59 -32.18
CA ILE A 163 -3.00 18.49 -32.61
C ILE A 163 -3.20 19.67 -31.63
N LEU A 164 -2.24 19.93 -30.74
CA LEU A 164 -2.28 21.06 -29.80
C LEU A 164 -0.90 21.75 -29.70
N LEU A 165 -0.37 22.19 -30.83
CA LEU A 165 0.54 23.33 -30.95
C LEU A 165 -0.10 24.33 -31.92
#